data_AF-A0A819HKA7-F1
#
_entry.id   AF-A0A819HKA7-F1
#
_cell.length_a   1.000
_cell.length_b   1.000
_cell.length_c   1.000
_cell.angle_alpha   90.00
_cell.angle_beta   90.00
_cell.angle_gamma   90.00
#
_symmetry.space_group_name_H-M   'P 1'
#
loop_
_entity.id
_entity.type
_entity.pdbx_description
1 polymer ?
#
loop_
_entity_poly.entity_id
_entity_poly.type
_entity_poly.pdbx_seq_one_letter_code
_entity_poly.pdbx_strand_id
1 'polypeptide(L)'
;AKNRPRLDLEDPHITDDEVKMWTGWRRSELSVMQKSISGLMKDSKNRSTELALAMFWIKLRTNLTYDQIGMLMNYKSPVDDYRKRVAETCSSVQENLLAHFVPKSTYSSHKKRHLVKMLSIVLPDGYVVDAIGPFAGNANDASITESILQLNDSLQRWTDYGDILLVDRGFRDCIGSLEEAGFEAKNRSRLDLEDPHITDDEVKMWTGWRRSELSVMQESISGLMKDSKNRATELALAMFWIKLSTNLTYDQIGMLMNYKSPVDDYRKRVAETCSSVQDNLLAHFVP
;
A
#
# COMPACT_ATOMS: atom_id res chain seq x y z
N ALA A 1 39.71 -11.59 24.08
CA ALA A 1 39.75 -10.54 23.04
C ALA A 1 38.32 -10.17 22.66
N LYS A 2 37.94 -8.88 22.63
CA LYS A 2 36.62 -8.48 22.09
C LYS A 2 36.55 -8.94 20.63
N ASN A 3 35.50 -9.69 20.27
CA ASN A 3 35.25 -10.11 18.89
C ASN A 3 34.99 -8.85 18.06
N ARG A 4 35.97 -8.39 17.28
CA ARG A 4 35.76 -7.27 16.35
C ARG A 4 34.93 -7.73 15.16
N PRO A 5 33.94 -6.95 14.69
CA PRO A 5 33.21 -7.26 13.46
C PRO A 5 34.18 -7.43 12.28
N ARG A 6 33.85 -8.29 11.30
CA ARG A 6 34.67 -8.43 10.08
C ARG A 6 34.48 -7.21 9.15
N LEU A 7 33.28 -6.63 9.19
CA LEU A 7 32.98 -5.30 8.65
C LEU A 7 32.64 -4.38 9.82
N ASP A 8 33.59 -3.53 10.21
CA ASP A 8 33.41 -2.58 11.31
C ASP A 8 33.13 -1.18 10.76
N LEU A 9 31.87 -0.81 10.59
CA LEU A 9 31.54 0.53 10.11
C LEU A 9 31.95 1.63 11.10
N GLU A 10 32.29 1.29 12.35
CA GLU A 10 32.84 2.23 13.33
C GLU A 10 34.36 2.45 13.13
N ASP A 11 35.03 1.64 12.29
CA ASP A 11 36.45 1.82 11.99
C ASP A 11 36.69 3.14 11.24
N PRO A 12 37.55 4.04 11.78
CA PRO A 12 37.90 5.30 11.14
C PRO A 12 38.53 5.15 9.74
N HIS A 13 39.07 3.98 9.40
CA HIS A 13 39.71 3.75 8.10
C HIS A 13 38.73 3.38 7.00
N ILE A 14 37.48 3.02 7.34
CA ILE A 14 36.43 2.82 6.32
C ILE A 14 35.98 4.18 5.79
N THR A 15 36.08 4.35 4.48
CA THR A 15 35.68 5.57 3.77
C THR A 15 34.15 5.77 3.78
N ASP A 16 33.69 7.01 3.60
CA ASP A 16 32.25 7.31 3.52
C ASP A 16 31.59 6.61 2.32
N ASP A 17 32.32 6.43 1.21
CA ASP A 17 31.85 5.72 0.03
C ASP A 17 31.65 4.21 0.30
N GLU A 18 32.53 3.59 1.08
CA GLU A 18 32.35 2.20 1.52
C GLU A 18 31.14 2.05 2.46
N VAL A 19 30.93 3.00 3.38
CA VAL A 19 29.73 3.02 4.22
C VAL A 19 28.47 3.14 3.37
N LYS A 20 28.47 4.06 2.39
CA LYS A 20 27.36 4.26 1.47
C LYS A 20 27.12 3.04 0.57
N MET A 21 28.17 2.34 0.16
CA MET A 21 28.05 1.12 -0.63
C MET A 21 27.28 0.04 0.15
N TRP A 22 27.63 -0.18 1.42
CA TRP A 22 27.02 -1.22 2.25
C TRP A 22 25.62 -0.87 2.75
N THR A 23 25.41 0.39 3.16
CA THR A 23 24.17 0.81 3.85
C THR A 23 23.21 1.60 2.96
N GLY A 24 23.70 2.17 1.86
CA GLY A 24 22.99 3.17 1.06
C GLY A 24 23.12 4.61 1.58
N TRP A 25 23.71 4.81 2.77
CA TRP A 25 23.73 6.08 3.49
C TRP A 25 25.16 6.54 3.78
N ARG A 26 25.38 7.84 3.83
CA ARG A 26 26.62 8.43 4.34
C ARG A 26 26.67 8.35 5.86
N ARG A 27 27.88 8.44 6.44
CA ARG A 27 28.10 8.44 7.89
C ARG A 27 27.30 9.55 8.60
N SER A 28 27.23 10.74 8.00
CA SER A 28 26.47 11.86 8.56
C SER A 28 24.96 11.56 8.65
N GLU A 29 24.41 10.89 7.64
CA GLU A 29 22.99 10.51 7.58
C GLU A 29 22.67 9.41 8.59
N LEU A 30 23.53 8.39 8.70
CA LEU A 30 23.43 7.35 9.72
C LEU A 30 23.50 7.94 11.13
N SER A 31 24.35 8.93 11.37
CA SER A 31 24.45 9.60 12.66
C SER A 31 23.16 10.33 13.05
N VAL A 32 22.45 10.93 12.08
CA VAL A 32 21.13 11.56 12.34
C VAL A 32 20.10 10.50 12.76
N MET A 33 20.08 9.35 12.09
CA MET A 33 19.19 8.24 12.45
C MET A 33 19.52 7.68 13.82
N GLN A 34 20.81 7.45 14.09
CA GLN A 34 21.33 6.99 15.38
C GLN A 34 20.90 7.91 16.51
N LYS A 35 21.08 9.23 16.37
CA LYS A 35 20.64 10.23 17.36
C LYS A 35 19.12 10.22 17.59
N SER A 36 18.35 9.85 16.57
CA SER A 36 16.89 9.82 16.68
C SER A 36 16.36 8.63 17.48
N ILE A 37 17.15 7.56 17.58
CA ILE A 37 16.82 6.33 18.31
C ILE A 37 17.76 6.04 19.49
N SER A 38 18.78 6.87 19.70
CA SER A 38 19.75 6.74 20.78
C SER A 38 19.05 6.87 22.14
N GLY A 39 19.27 5.89 23.02
CA GLY A 39 18.61 5.81 24.32
C GLY A 39 17.31 5.01 24.35
N LEU A 40 16.72 4.71 23.18
CA LEU A 40 15.58 3.78 23.05
C LEU A 40 16.07 2.35 22.83
N MET A 41 17.19 2.20 22.15
CA MET A 41 17.91 0.94 22.02
C MET A 41 18.97 0.85 23.13
N LYS A 42 18.96 -0.26 23.88
CA LYS A 42 20.04 -0.57 24.82
C LYS A 42 21.24 -1.10 24.04
N ASP A 43 22.38 -0.46 24.24
CA ASP A 43 23.66 -1.04 23.87
C ASP A 43 23.86 -2.32 24.69
N SER A 44 24.39 -3.34 24.03
CA SER A 44 24.75 -4.60 24.67
C SER A 44 26.26 -4.79 24.62
N LYS A 45 26.78 -5.75 25.40
CA LYS A 45 28.20 -6.11 25.38
C LYS A 45 28.74 -6.42 23.97
N ASN A 46 27.87 -6.86 23.06
CA ASN A 46 28.24 -7.31 21.72
C ASN A 46 27.63 -6.44 20.60
N ARG A 47 26.92 -5.36 20.92
CA ARG A 47 26.18 -4.56 19.93
C ARG A 47 25.98 -3.11 20.38
N SER A 48 26.54 -2.17 19.65
CA SER A 48 26.19 -0.76 19.71
C SER A 48 24.92 -0.48 18.89
N THR A 49 24.27 0.66 19.16
CA THR A 49 23.15 1.16 18.35
C THR A 49 23.56 1.43 16.90
N GLU A 50 24.82 1.83 16.66
CA GLU A 50 25.37 2.05 15.31
C GLU A 50 25.54 0.75 14.54
N LEU A 51 26.10 -0.29 15.17
CA LEU A 51 26.19 -1.62 14.57
C LEU A 51 24.80 -2.22 14.29
N ALA A 52 23.81 -1.94 15.15
CA ALA A 52 22.42 -2.34 14.92
C ALA A 52 21.84 -1.69 13.66
N LEU A 53 22.03 -0.37 13.51
CA LEU A 53 21.63 0.37 12.31
C LEU A 53 22.34 -0.15 11.06
N ALA A 54 23.65 -0.41 11.14
CA ALA A 54 24.41 -0.99 10.04
C ALA A 54 23.84 -2.32 9.58
N MET A 55 23.55 -3.24 10.52
CA MET A 55 22.93 -4.54 10.20
C MET A 55 21.59 -4.39 9.50
N PHE A 56 20.73 -3.50 10.02
CA PHE A 56 19.42 -3.23 9.45
C PHE A 56 19.52 -2.69 8.01
N TRP A 57 20.36 -1.67 7.79
CA TRP A 57 20.50 -1.07 6.46
C TRP A 57 21.19 -2.00 5.46
N ILE A 58 22.19 -2.77 5.88
CA ILE A 58 22.80 -3.81 5.03
C ILE A 58 21.75 -4.87 4.67
N LYS A 59 20.88 -5.26 5.61
CA LYS A 59 19.81 -6.22 5.33
C LYS A 59 18.81 -5.70 4.28
N LEU A 60 18.48 -4.41 4.31
CA LEU A 60 17.59 -3.80 3.33
C LEU A 60 18.27 -3.53 1.99
N ARG A 61 19.55 -3.16 2.02
CA ARG A 61 20.31 -2.78 0.83
C ARG A 61 20.79 -4.00 0.03
N THR A 62 21.05 -5.10 0.71
CA THR A 62 21.61 -6.32 0.13
C THR A 62 20.63 -7.48 0.25
N ASN A 63 20.80 -8.50 -0.58
CA ASN A 63 20.02 -9.74 -0.44
C ASN A 63 20.69 -10.75 0.52
N LEU A 64 21.49 -10.29 1.48
CA LEU A 64 22.16 -11.17 2.43
C LEU A 64 21.16 -11.77 3.43
N THR A 65 21.39 -13.03 3.79
CA THR A 65 20.63 -13.69 4.86
C THR A 65 21.05 -13.16 6.23
N TYR A 66 20.18 -13.33 7.24
CA TYR A 66 20.52 -12.94 8.61
C TYR A 66 21.77 -13.65 9.14
N ASP A 67 22.01 -14.90 8.72
CA ASP A 67 23.23 -15.64 9.06
C ASP A 67 24.48 -15.01 8.44
N GLN A 68 24.42 -14.67 7.14
CA GLN A 68 25.53 -14.01 6.45
C GLN A 68 25.87 -12.66 7.09
N ILE A 69 24.86 -11.87 7.46
CA ILE A 69 25.05 -10.59 8.17
C ILE A 69 25.65 -10.82 9.56
N GLY A 70 25.15 -11.81 10.31
CA GLY A 70 25.72 -12.17 11.62
C GLY A 70 27.19 -12.59 11.55
N MET A 71 27.57 -13.34 10.51
CA MET A 71 28.96 -13.69 10.23
C MET A 71 29.80 -12.47 9.85
N LEU A 72 29.28 -11.58 8.99
CA LEU A 72 29.95 -10.36 8.55
C LEU A 72 30.21 -9.40 9.72
N MET A 73 29.27 -9.28 10.64
CA MET A 73 29.38 -8.43 11.84
C MET A 73 30.06 -9.13 13.02
N ASN A 74 30.57 -10.36 12.84
CA ASN A 74 31.13 -11.18 13.90
C ASN A 74 30.25 -11.21 15.17
N TYR A 75 28.92 -11.25 14.98
CA TYR A 75 27.93 -11.08 16.03
C TYR A 75 27.75 -12.40 16.81
N LYS A 76 28.84 -12.85 17.46
CA LYS A 76 28.90 -14.13 18.16
C LYS A 76 27.95 -14.16 19.36
N SER A 77 27.17 -15.24 19.42
CA SER A 77 26.41 -15.65 20.59
C SER A 77 27.00 -16.96 21.11
N PRO A 78 27.10 -17.18 22.44
CA PRO A 78 27.47 -18.48 23.00
C PRO A 78 26.45 -19.60 22.70
N VAL A 79 25.26 -19.22 22.23
CA VAL A 79 24.15 -20.10 21.85
C VAL A 79 23.83 -19.75 20.40
N ASP A 80 24.25 -20.61 19.46
CA ASP A 80 24.30 -20.35 18.02
C ASP A 80 22.92 -20.15 17.36
N ASP A 81 22.48 -18.90 17.28
CA ASP A 81 21.44 -18.50 16.32
C ASP A 81 21.69 -17.05 15.88
N TYR A 82 22.65 -16.89 14.95
CA TYR A 82 22.94 -15.60 14.30
C TYR A 82 21.68 -15.04 13.65
N ARG A 83 20.97 -15.89 12.91
CA ARG A 83 19.72 -15.54 12.25
C ARG A 83 18.73 -14.88 13.20
N LYS A 84 18.37 -15.51 14.31
CA LYS A 84 17.37 -14.98 15.25
C LYS A 84 17.80 -13.65 15.83
N ARG A 85 19.04 -13.52 16.29
CA ARG A 85 19.49 -12.28 16.94
C ARG A 85 19.62 -11.11 15.97
N VAL A 86 20.09 -11.35 14.75
CA VAL A 86 20.14 -10.30 13.71
C VAL A 86 18.72 -9.92 13.30
N ALA A 87 17.81 -10.89 13.16
CA ALA A 87 16.39 -10.62 12.88
C ALA A 87 15.73 -9.76 13.97
N GLU A 88 15.85 -10.15 15.24
CA GLU A 88 15.34 -9.38 16.38
C GLU A 88 15.94 -7.97 16.44
N THR A 89 17.23 -7.84 16.12
CA THR A 89 17.88 -6.54 16.03
C THR A 89 17.30 -5.69 14.90
N CYS A 90 17.12 -6.26 13.70
CA CYS A 90 16.54 -5.55 12.56
C CYS A 90 15.11 -5.11 12.86
N SER A 91 14.29 -5.98 13.45
CA SER A 91 12.92 -5.64 13.89
C SER A 91 12.93 -4.50 14.92
N SER A 92 13.81 -4.56 15.92
CA SER A 92 13.93 -3.50 16.92
C SER A 92 14.36 -2.16 16.31
N VAL A 93 15.33 -2.15 15.37
CA VAL A 93 15.72 -0.94 14.65
C VAL A 93 14.54 -0.41 13.82
N GLN A 94 13.86 -1.28 13.09
CA GLN A 94 12.71 -0.91 12.26
C GLN A 94 11.61 -0.24 13.08
N GLU A 95 11.19 -0.85 14.19
CA GLU A 95 10.17 -0.30 15.09
C GLU A 95 10.57 1.08 15.62
N ASN A 96 11.80 1.24 16.08
CA ASN A 96 12.29 2.51 16.62
C ASN A 96 12.40 3.59 15.54
N LEU A 97 12.87 3.26 14.34
CA LEU A 97 12.93 4.21 13.23
C LEU A 97 11.52 4.63 12.80
N LEU A 98 10.58 3.68 12.66
CA LEU A 98 9.19 3.98 12.31
C LEU A 98 8.49 4.84 13.36
N ALA A 99 8.78 4.63 14.65
CA ALA A 99 8.15 5.39 15.72
C ALA A 99 8.79 6.78 15.94
N HIS A 100 10.10 6.92 15.79
CA HIS A 100 10.82 8.10 16.29
C HIS A 100 11.61 8.89 15.26
N PHE A 101 11.99 8.26 14.14
CA PHE A 101 12.73 8.93 13.06
C PHE A 101 11.79 9.34 11.92
N VAL A 102 11.05 8.37 11.35
CA VAL A 102 10.20 8.60 10.17
C VAL A 102 9.19 9.73 10.38
N PRO A 103 8.41 9.79 11.48
CA PRO A 103 7.43 10.86 11.66
C PRO A 103 8.09 12.24 11.76
N LYS A 104 9.28 12.35 12.35
CA LYS A 104 10.00 13.63 12.44
C LYS A 104 10.52 14.09 11.08
N SER A 105 10.93 13.15 10.23
CA SER A 105 11.51 13.44 8.93
C SER A 105 10.47 13.60 7.82
N THR A 106 9.29 12.98 7.95
CA THR A 106 8.29 12.91 6.85
C THR A 106 6.92 13.47 7.22
N TYR A 107 6.68 13.90 8.45
CA TYR A 107 5.39 14.43 8.89
C TYR A 107 5.53 15.82 9.54
N SER A 108 4.58 16.71 9.24
CA SER A 108 4.52 18.03 9.84
C SER A 108 3.47 18.05 10.93
N SER A 109 3.89 18.15 12.19
CA SER A 109 2.98 18.29 13.33
C SER A 109 2.15 19.58 13.25
N HIS A 110 2.70 20.66 12.69
CA HIS A 110 1.97 21.92 12.51
C HIS A 110 0.89 21.79 11.44
N LYS A 111 1.21 21.21 10.28
CA LYS A 111 0.25 21.02 9.18
C LYS A 111 -0.64 19.78 9.33
N LYS A 112 -0.38 18.96 10.36
CA LYS A 112 -1.01 17.67 10.64
C LYS A 112 -1.09 16.74 9.41
N ARG A 113 -0.03 16.71 8.59
CA ARG A 113 0.03 15.91 7.35
C ARG A 113 1.43 15.42 7.03
N HIS A 114 1.51 14.37 6.21
CA HIS A 114 2.76 13.95 5.60
C HIS A 114 3.32 15.04 4.67
N LEU A 115 4.62 15.26 4.77
CA LEU A 115 5.41 16.15 3.93
C LEU A 115 5.91 15.46 2.67
N VAL A 116 5.99 14.14 2.71
CA VAL A 116 6.50 13.30 1.63
C VAL A 116 5.50 12.18 1.35
N LYS A 117 5.34 11.81 0.08
CA LYS A 117 4.66 10.60 -0.35
C LYS A 117 5.47 9.88 -1.43
N MET A 118 5.24 8.57 -1.53
CA MET A 118 5.83 7.68 -2.54
C MET A 118 4.68 7.04 -3.32
N LEU A 119 4.90 6.71 -4.60
CA LEU A 119 3.97 5.89 -5.39
C LEU A 119 4.51 4.47 -5.48
N SER A 120 3.73 3.49 -5.04
CA SER A 120 4.08 2.07 -5.16
C SER A 120 3.64 1.51 -6.51
N ILE A 121 4.54 0.79 -7.19
CA ILE A 121 4.20 -0.09 -8.30
C ILE A 121 3.89 -1.46 -7.73
N VAL A 122 2.70 -1.97 -8.02
CA VAL A 122 2.19 -3.22 -7.49
C VAL A 122 1.74 -4.10 -8.64
N LEU A 123 2.15 -5.36 -8.61
CA LEU A 123 1.68 -6.38 -9.55
C LEU A 123 0.21 -6.75 -9.27
N PRO A 124 -0.51 -7.31 -10.25
CA PRO A 124 -1.92 -7.69 -10.07
C PRO A 124 -2.18 -8.71 -8.94
N ASP A 125 -1.17 -9.47 -8.53
CA ASP A 125 -1.21 -10.43 -7.43
C ASP A 125 -0.86 -9.83 -6.06
N GLY A 126 -0.61 -8.51 -6.00
CA GLY A 126 -0.42 -7.76 -4.77
C GLY A 126 1.04 -7.62 -4.32
N TYR A 127 2.01 -8.13 -5.08
CA TYR A 127 3.43 -7.91 -4.77
C TYR A 127 3.86 -6.50 -5.17
N VAL A 128 4.48 -5.78 -4.23
CA VAL A 128 5.11 -4.47 -4.49
C VAL A 128 6.47 -4.70 -5.15
N VAL A 129 6.65 -4.15 -6.35
CA VAL A 129 7.91 -4.27 -7.11
C VAL A 129 8.79 -3.03 -6.98
N ASP A 130 8.19 -1.86 -6.79
CA ASP A 130 8.93 -0.62 -6.62
C ASP A 130 8.14 0.43 -5.82
N ALA A 131 8.87 1.42 -5.29
CA ALA A 131 8.32 2.61 -4.66
C ALA A 131 9.03 3.86 -5.21
N ILE A 132 8.37 4.56 -6.13
CA ILE A 132 8.89 5.77 -6.77
C ILE A 132 8.69 6.98 -5.86
N GLY A 133 9.73 7.80 -5.74
CA GLY A 133 9.73 9.07 -5.02
C GLY A 133 11.11 9.40 -4.46
N PRO A 134 11.23 10.34 -3.51
CA PRO A 134 10.15 11.03 -2.78
C PRO A 134 9.48 12.18 -3.53
N PHE A 135 8.16 12.35 -3.32
CA PHE A 135 7.38 13.49 -3.80
C PHE A 135 6.81 14.32 -2.67
N ALA A 136 6.47 15.58 -2.95
CA ALA A 136 5.82 16.45 -1.98
C ALA A 136 4.45 15.90 -1.57
N GLY A 137 4.19 15.82 -0.26
CA GLY A 137 2.97 15.23 0.30
C GLY A 137 1.66 15.96 -0.03
N ASN A 138 1.72 17.15 -0.62
CA ASN A 138 0.57 17.90 -1.13
C ASN A 138 0.45 17.92 -2.66
N ALA A 139 1.40 17.33 -3.39
CA ALA A 139 1.19 17.10 -4.81
C ALA A 139 0.03 16.10 -4.98
N ASN A 140 -0.77 16.24 -6.04
CA ASN A 140 -1.80 15.25 -6.36
C ASN A 140 -1.14 14.04 -7.05
N ASP A 141 -1.89 12.96 -7.28
CA ASP A 141 -1.30 11.74 -7.85
C ASP A 141 -1.08 11.89 -9.37
N ALA A 142 -2.01 12.54 -10.08
CA ALA A 142 -1.88 12.84 -11.51
C ALA A 142 -0.60 13.63 -11.87
N SER A 143 -0.30 14.72 -11.16
CA SER A 143 0.86 15.57 -11.44
C SER A 143 2.19 14.87 -11.14
N ILE A 144 2.18 13.95 -10.18
CA ILE A 144 3.33 13.09 -9.91
C ILE A 144 3.53 12.11 -11.04
N THR A 145 2.46 11.46 -11.50
CA THR A 145 2.55 10.52 -12.63
C THR A 145 3.06 11.21 -13.88
N GLU A 146 2.60 12.42 -14.19
CA GLU A 146 3.15 13.22 -15.29
C GLU A 146 4.66 13.46 -15.12
N SER A 147 5.09 13.81 -13.91
CA SER A 147 6.52 13.99 -13.61
C SER A 147 7.30 12.69 -13.78
N ILE A 148 6.73 11.54 -13.41
CA ILE A 148 7.34 10.21 -13.58
C ILE A 148 7.48 9.86 -15.06
N LEU A 149 6.44 10.10 -15.86
CA LEU A 149 6.45 9.87 -17.30
C LEU A 149 7.52 10.73 -17.99
N GLN A 150 7.65 12.00 -17.60
CA GLN A 150 8.69 12.89 -18.15
C GLN A 150 10.12 12.45 -17.81
N LEU A 151 10.32 11.90 -16.60
CA LEU A 151 11.63 11.42 -16.16
C LEU A 151 12.02 10.08 -16.79
N ASN A 152 11.09 9.41 -17.48
CA ASN A 152 11.20 8.23 -18.37
C ASN A 152 11.87 6.95 -17.83
N ASP A 153 12.67 7.01 -16.77
CA ASP A 153 13.55 5.89 -16.38
C ASP A 153 12.93 4.92 -15.36
N SER A 154 11.94 5.35 -14.56
CA SER A 154 11.48 4.54 -13.42
C SER A 154 10.32 3.62 -13.77
N LEU A 155 9.38 4.08 -14.60
CA LEU A 155 8.20 3.28 -14.98
C LEU A 155 8.56 2.25 -16.05
N GLN A 156 9.29 2.66 -17.10
CA GLN A 156 9.72 1.80 -18.21
C GLN A 156 10.58 0.60 -17.80
N ARG A 157 11.23 0.64 -16.63
CA ARG A 157 11.94 -0.54 -16.10
C ARG A 157 11.02 -1.73 -15.82
N TRP A 158 9.75 -1.45 -15.55
CA TRP A 158 8.77 -2.43 -15.10
C TRP A 158 7.63 -2.65 -16.09
N THR A 159 7.56 -1.85 -17.16
CA THR A 159 6.42 -1.79 -18.07
C THR A 159 6.88 -1.67 -19.51
N ASP A 160 6.19 -2.35 -20.42
CA ASP A 160 6.37 -2.25 -21.87
C ASP A 160 5.21 -1.51 -22.54
N TYR A 161 5.42 -1.15 -23.82
CA TYR A 161 4.37 -0.54 -24.65
C TYR A 161 3.16 -1.48 -24.77
N GLY A 162 1.96 -0.96 -24.52
CA GLY A 162 0.71 -1.71 -24.53
C GLY A 162 0.35 -2.38 -23.20
N ASP A 163 1.18 -2.24 -22.16
CA ASP A 163 0.84 -2.74 -20.83
C ASP A 163 -0.38 -2.03 -20.23
N ILE A 164 -1.15 -2.78 -19.46
CA ILE A 164 -2.35 -2.29 -18.78
C ILE A 164 -1.96 -1.72 -17.41
N LEU A 165 -2.16 -0.42 -17.23
CA LEU A 165 -1.97 0.24 -15.95
C LEU A 165 -3.29 0.37 -15.21
N LEU A 166 -3.41 -0.31 -14.06
CA LEU A 166 -4.55 -0.15 -13.17
C LEU A 166 -4.30 1.04 -12.25
N VAL A 167 -5.11 2.09 -12.39
CA VAL A 167 -4.96 3.33 -11.63
C VAL A 167 -6.18 3.63 -10.77
N ASP A 168 -5.95 4.35 -9.67
CA ASP A 168 -6.99 4.84 -8.76
C ASP A 168 -7.60 6.17 -9.27
N ARG A 169 -8.67 6.64 -8.63
CA ARG A 169 -9.39 7.87 -8.98
C ARG A 169 -8.48 9.10 -8.99
N GLY A 170 -7.47 9.12 -8.12
CA GLY A 170 -6.48 10.21 -8.03
C GLY A 170 -5.65 10.42 -9.31
N PHE A 171 -5.67 9.45 -10.24
CA PHE A 171 -4.93 9.46 -11.50
C PHE A 171 -5.81 9.80 -12.72
N ARG A 172 -7.10 10.10 -12.52
CA ARG A 172 -8.05 10.39 -13.60
C ARG A 172 -7.51 11.45 -14.57
N ASP A 173 -6.92 12.51 -14.03
CA ASP A 173 -6.47 13.65 -14.82
C ASP A 173 -5.20 13.36 -15.65
N CYS A 174 -4.49 12.25 -15.39
CA CYS A 174 -3.30 11.86 -16.15
C CYS A 174 -3.51 10.61 -17.02
N ILE A 175 -4.76 10.15 -17.20
CA ILE A 175 -5.07 8.99 -18.07
C ILE A 175 -4.59 9.25 -19.50
N GLY A 176 -4.92 10.42 -20.07
CA GLY A 176 -4.47 10.78 -21.43
C GLY A 176 -2.96 10.77 -21.56
N SER A 177 -2.24 11.30 -20.56
CA SER A 177 -0.77 11.29 -20.53
C SER A 177 -0.19 9.87 -20.49
N LEU A 178 -0.84 8.93 -19.78
CA LEU A 178 -0.45 7.52 -19.77
C LEU A 178 -0.70 6.85 -21.12
N GLU A 179 -1.83 7.16 -21.78
CA GLU A 179 -2.17 6.63 -23.10
C GLU A 179 -1.24 7.18 -24.19
N GLU A 180 -0.89 8.47 -24.15
CA GLU A 180 0.11 9.08 -25.03
C GLU A 180 1.50 8.47 -24.85
N ALA A 181 1.83 8.04 -23.63
CA ALA A 181 3.06 7.30 -23.33
C ALA A 181 3.04 5.83 -23.82
N GLY A 182 1.91 5.36 -24.36
CA GLY A 182 1.77 4.04 -24.95
C GLY A 182 1.20 2.96 -24.03
N PHE A 183 0.62 3.34 -22.88
CA PHE A 183 0.00 2.41 -21.94
C PHE A 183 -1.52 2.34 -22.11
N GLU A 184 -2.13 1.22 -21.74
CA GLU A 184 -3.59 1.12 -21.60
C GLU A 184 -3.98 1.44 -20.14
N ALA A 185 -4.29 2.70 -19.85
CA ALA A 185 -4.64 3.14 -18.50
C ALA A 185 -6.12 2.84 -18.17
N LYS A 186 -6.36 1.96 -17.20
CA LYS A 186 -7.70 1.62 -16.70
C LYS A 186 -7.90 2.15 -15.30
N ASN A 187 -8.81 3.10 -15.16
CA ASN A 187 -9.28 3.54 -13.86
C ASN A 187 -10.22 2.47 -13.29
N ARG A 188 -9.70 1.61 -12.40
CA ARG A 188 -10.49 0.54 -11.78
C ARG A 188 -10.85 0.81 -10.32
N SER A 189 -10.67 2.05 -9.85
CA SER A 189 -11.02 2.38 -8.48
C SER A 189 -12.51 2.46 -8.29
N ARG A 190 -13.03 1.42 -7.62
CA ARG A 190 -14.40 1.32 -7.10
C ARG A 190 -15.45 1.24 -8.20
N LEU A 191 -16.43 0.38 -7.97
CA LEU A 191 -17.69 0.46 -8.70
C LEU A 191 -18.48 1.63 -8.10
N ASP A 192 -18.28 2.83 -8.66
CA ASP A 192 -19.10 4.00 -8.35
C ASP A 192 -20.22 4.09 -9.39
N LEU A 193 -21.37 3.49 -9.07
CA LEU A 193 -22.53 3.53 -9.97
C LEU A 193 -23.03 4.94 -10.20
N GLU A 194 -22.72 5.90 -9.31
CA GLU A 194 -23.08 7.30 -9.50
C GLU A 194 -22.11 8.05 -10.43
N ASP A 195 -20.97 7.44 -10.80
CA ASP A 195 -20.02 8.06 -11.73
C ASP A 195 -20.64 8.14 -13.14
N PRO A 196 -20.83 9.34 -13.73
CA PRO A 196 -21.39 9.47 -15.07
C PRO A 196 -20.51 8.87 -16.18
N HIS A 197 -19.26 8.52 -15.88
CA HIS A 197 -18.33 7.93 -16.84
C HIS A 197 -18.23 6.41 -16.75
N ILE A 198 -18.95 5.75 -15.83
CA ILE A 198 -18.95 4.29 -15.77
C ILE A 198 -19.57 3.69 -17.03
N THR A 199 -18.85 2.77 -17.67
CA THR A 199 -19.32 2.13 -18.89
C THR A 199 -20.31 0.99 -18.59
N ASP A 200 -21.22 0.70 -19.52
CA ASP A 200 -22.19 -0.41 -19.38
C ASP A 200 -21.49 -1.77 -19.24
N ASP A 201 -20.33 -1.94 -19.87
CA ASP A 201 -19.50 -3.14 -19.76
C ASP A 201 -18.88 -3.29 -18.37
N GLU A 202 -18.47 -2.19 -17.72
CA GLU A 202 -17.99 -2.23 -16.34
C GLU A 202 -19.11 -2.58 -15.36
N VAL A 203 -20.30 -1.99 -15.50
CA VAL A 203 -21.47 -2.35 -14.68
C VAL A 203 -21.78 -3.83 -14.84
N LYS A 204 -21.78 -4.33 -16.09
CA LYS A 204 -22.02 -5.74 -16.39
C LYS A 204 -20.92 -6.67 -15.88
N MET A 205 -19.66 -6.26 -15.91
CA MET A 205 -18.55 -7.06 -15.38
C MET A 205 -18.72 -7.34 -13.89
N TRP A 206 -19.17 -6.36 -13.12
CA TRP A 206 -19.34 -6.49 -11.67
C TRP A 206 -20.67 -7.13 -11.27
N THR A 207 -21.77 -6.71 -11.90
CA THR A 207 -23.12 -7.14 -11.50
C THR A 207 -23.66 -8.30 -12.32
N GLY A 208 -23.10 -8.56 -13.51
CA GLY A 208 -23.69 -9.46 -14.51
C GLY A 208 -24.75 -8.80 -15.40
N TRP A 209 -25.15 -7.56 -15.10
CA TRP A 209 -26.27 -6.87 -15.74
C TRP A 209 -25.86 -5.52 -16.33
N ARG A 210 -26.50 -5.14 -17.43
CA ARG A 210 -26.39 -3.77 -17.99
C ARG A 210 -27.13 -2.78 -17.10
N ARG A 211 -26.79 -1.50 -17.22
CA ARG A 211 -27.42 -0.41 -16.46
C ARG A 211 -28.92 -0.33 -16.70
N SER A 212 -29.36 -0.49 -17.95
CA SER A 212 -30.78 -0.53 -18.31
C SER A 212 -31.53 -1.70 -17.66
N GLU A 213 -30.88 -2.85 -17.51
CA GLU A 213 -31.49 -4.03 -16.89
C GLU A 213 -31.61 -3.85 -15.38
N LEU A 214 -30.58 -3.27 -14.74
CA LEU A 214 -30.63 -2.89 -13.32
C LEU A 214 -31.70 -1.84 -13.05
N SER A 215 -31.89 -0.84 -13.93
CA SER A 215 -32.94 0.16 -13.79
C SER A 215 -34.34 -0.46 -13.82
N VAL A 216 -34.58 -1.44 -14.70
CA VAL A 216 -35.87 -2.16 -14.73
C VAL A 216 -36.10 -2.90 -13.40
N MET A 217 -35.09 -3.61 -12.88
CA MET A 217 -35.21 -4.27 -11.58
C MET A 217 -35.45 -3.28 -10.44
N GLN A 218 -34.75 -2.15 -10.47
CA GLN A 218 -34.89 -1.07 -9.50
C GLN A 218 -36.32 -0.53 -9.49
N GLU A 219 -36.91 -0.25 -10.65
CA GLU A 219 -38.29 0.22 -10.75
C GLU A 219 -39.25 -0.78 -10.10
N SER A 220 -39.05 -2.09 -10.33
CA SER A 220 -39.91 -3.16 -9.79
C SER A 220 -39.87 -3.29 -8.25
N ILE A 221 -38.72 -3.04 -7.62
CA ILE A 221 -38.56 -3.24 -6.16
C ILE A 221 -38.42 -1.94 -5.36
N SER A 222 -38.31 -0.78 -6.01
CA SER A 222 -38.08 0.51 -5.35
C SER A 222 -39.12 0.83 -4.26
N GLY A 223 -40.40 0.58 -4.54
CA GLY A 223 -41.50 0.79 -3.59
C GLY A 223 -41.57 -0.23 -2.44
N LEU A 224 -40.79 -1.33 -2.52
CA LEU A 224 -40.75 -2.39 -1.51
C LEU A 224 -39.56 -2.25 -0.55
N MET A 225 -38.57 -1.42 -0.93
CA MET A 225 -37.38 -1.17 -0.14
C MET A 225 -37.62 -0.02 0.85
N LYS A 226 -37.11 -0.14 2.07
CA LYS A 226 -37.13 0.97 3.03
C LYS A 226 -36.08 2.00 2.62
N ASP A 227 -36.54 3.18 2.21
CA ASP A 227 -35.66 4.32 1.96
C ASP A 227 -34.78 4.60 3.18
N SER A 228 -33.47 4.65 2.95
CA SER A 228 -32.52 5.11 3.95
C SER A 228 -31.47 5.98 3.29
N LYS A 229 -30.95 6.97 4.02
CA LYS A 229 -29.89 7.87 3.53
C LYS A 229 -28.67 7.16 2.94
N ASN A 230 -28.46 5.89 3.28
CA ASN A 230 -27.31 5.09 2.84
C ASN A 230 -27.71 3.87 1.98
N ARG A 231 -28.99 3.73 1.57
CA ARG A 231 -29.50 2.62 0.76
C ARG A 231 -30.32 3.13 -0.42
N ALA A 232 -29.66 3.71 -1.41
CA ALA A 232 -30.28 3.84 -2.72
C ALA A 232 -30.55 2.43 -3.28
N THR A 233 -31.73 2.18 -3.83
CA THR A 233 -32.16 0.85 -4.33
C THR A 233 -31.20 0.30 -5.38
N GLU A 234 -30.65 1.17 -6.23
CA GLU A 234 -29.63 0.83 -7.24
C GLU A 234 -28.35 0.27 -6.62
N LEU A 235 -27.84 0.93 -5.56
CA LEU A 235 -26.67 0.48 -4.83
C LEU A 235 -26.90 -0.89 -4.16
N ALA A 236 -28.09 -1.08 -3.58
CA ALA A 236 -28.49 -2.33 -2.94
C ALA A 236 -28.55 -3.49 -3.95
N LEU A 237 -29.14 -3.24 -5.13
CA LEU A 237 -29.18 -4.21 -6.23
C LEU A 237 -27.78 -4.59 -6.70
N ALA A 238 -26.90 -3.62 -6.92
CA ALA A 238 -25.53 -3.90 -7.32
C ALA A 238 -24.78 -4.71 -6.26
N MET A 239 -24.91 -4.38 -4.97
CA MET A 239 -24.30 -5.16 -3.88
C MET A 239 -24.77 -6.61 -3.87
N PHE A 240 -26.09 -6.82 -4.03
CA PHE A 240 -26.68 -8.16 -4.11
C PHE A 240 -26.14 -8.95 -5.31
N TRP A 241 -26.15 -8.36 -6.50
CA TRP A 241 -25.68 -9.04 -7.70
C TRP A 241 -24.18 -9.29 -7.70
N ILE A 242 -23.35 -8.35 -7.22
CA ILE A 242 -21.91 -8.57 -7.00
C ILE A 242 -21.67 -9.73 -6.03
N LYS A 243 -22.49 -9.84 -4.98
CA LYS A 243 -22.37 -10.95 -4.03
C LYS A 243 -22.66 -12.31 -4.67
N LEU A 244 -23.56 -12.35 -5.65
CA LEU A 244 -23.91 -13.57 -6.39
C LEU A 244 -22.93 -13.88 -7.53
N SER A 245 -22.43 -12.85 -8.23
CA SER A 245 -21.53 -12.99 -9.38
C SER A 245 -20.07 -13.20 -8.96
N THR A 246 -19.71 -12.87 -7.70
CA THR A 246 -18.34 -12.95 -7.19
C THR A 246 -18.24 -13.70 -5.86
N ASN A 247 -17.03 -14.19 -5.54
CA ASN A 247 -16.72 -14.77 -4.24
C ASN A 247 -16.37 -13.72 -3.16
N LEU A 248 -16.67 -12.43 -3.38
CA LEU A 248 -16.34 -11.39 -2.42
C LEU A 248 -17.12 -11.54 -1.11
N THR A 249 -16.46 -11.22 -0.01
CA THR A 249 -17.10 -11.13 1.30
C THR A 249 -17.95 -9.87 1.41
N TYR A 250 -18.90 -9.84 2.34
CA TYR A 250 -19.70 -8.64 2.58
C TYR A 250 -18.86 -7.41 2.99
N ASP A 251 -17.73 -7.63 3.66
CA ASP A 251 -16.79 -6.56 3.99
C ASP A 251 -16.10 -6.01 2.73
N GLN A 252 -15.63 -6.88 1.85
CA GLN A 252 -15.02 -6.49 0.58
C GLN A 252 -16.02 -5.73 -0.31
N ILE A 253 -17.28 -6.16 -0.36
CA ILE A 253 -18.34 -5.47 -1.10
C ILE A 253 -18.63 -4.10 -0.49
N GLY A 254 -18.71 -4.00 0.85
CA GLY A 254 -18.89 -2.72 1.54
C GLY A 254 -17.77 -1.72 1.23
N MET A 255 -16.52 -2.20 1.17
CA MET A 255 -15.36 -1.41 0.77
C MET A 255 -15.42 -0.99 -0.71
N LEU A 256 -15.72 -1.94 -1.60
CA LEU A 256 -15.82 -1.71 -3.05
C LEU A 256 -16.85 -0.62 -3.38
N MET A 257 -18.00 -0.64 -2.69
CA MET A 257 -19.14 0.25 -2.91
C MET A 257 -19.13 1.50 -2.02
N ASN A 258 -18.09 1.70 -1.20
CA ASN A 258 -17.97 2.83 -0.27
C ASN A 258 -19.17 2.98 0.68
N TYR A 259 -19.71 1.86 1.13
CA TYR A 259 -20.91 1.83 1.94
C TYR A 259 -20.63 2.43 3.33
N LYS A 260 -21.12 3.64 3.59
CA LYS A 260 -20.91 4.33 4.87
C LYS A 260 -21.95 3.89 5.89
N SER A 261 -21.52 3.38 7.04
CA SER A 261 -22.37 3.10 8.20
C SER A 261 -21.90 3.93 9.39
N PRO A 262 -22.80 4.58 10.15
CA PRO A 262 -22.44 5.27 11.40
C PRO A 262 -22.12 4.31 12.56
N VAL A 263 -22.31 3.00 12.38
CA VAL A 263 -22.01 1.95 13.35
C VAL A 263 -21.05 0.97 12.66
N ASP A 264 -19.92 0.64 13.29
CA ASP A 264 -18.76 -0.13 12.75
C ASP A 264 -19.04 -1.57 12.27
N ASP A 265 -20.30 -1.94 12.04
CA ASP A 265 -20.68 -3.26 11.53
C ASP A 265 -21.15 -3.18 10.06
N TYR A 266 -20.18 -2.93 9.17
CA TYR A 266 -20.38 -2.87 7.72
C TYR A 266 -20.88 -4.21 7.17
N ARG A 267 -20.25 -5.30 7.60
CA ARG A 267 -20.58 -6.67 7.20
C ARG A 267 -22.06 -6.99 7.33
N LYS A 268 -22.61 -6.75 8.53
CA LYS A 268 -23.99 -7.10 8.86
C LYS A 268 -24.98 -6.30 8.01
N ARG A 269 -24.74 -5.01 7.81
CA ARG A 269 -25.62 -4.16 7.01
C ARG A 269 -25.62 -4.51 5.53
N VAL A 270 -24.45 -4.82 4.97
CA VAL A 270 -24.33 -5.29 3.59
C VAL A 270 -25.11 -6.60 3.44
N ALA A 271 -24.97 -7.53 4.38
CA ALA A 271 -25.70 -8.79 4.38
C ALA A 271 -27.22 -8.59 4.48
N GLU A 272 -27.69 -7.78 5.43
CA GLU A 272 -29.12 -7.44 5.59
C GLU A 272 -29.69 -6.77 4.33
N THR A 273 -28.89 -5.93 3.66
CA THR A 273 -29.30 -5.28 2.41
C THR A 273 -29.43 -6.31 1.28
N CYS A 274 -28.47 -7.22 1.15
CA CYS A 274 -28.54 -8.31 0.16
C CYS A 274 -29.74 -9.22 0.42
N SER A 275 -30.01 -9.61 1.66
CA SER A 275 -31.18 -10.40 2.03
C SER A 275 -32.49 -9.67 1.71
N SER A 276 -32.58 -8.38 2.03
CA SER A 276 -33.77 -7.57 1.71
C SER A 276 -34.02 -7.48 0.21
N VAL A 277 -32.97 -7.35 -0.61
CA VAL A 277 -33.10 -7.36 -2.07
C VAL A 277 -33.56 -8.74 -2.55
N GLN A 278 -32.96 -9.81 -2.02
CA GLN A 278 -33.34 -11.18 -2.35
C GLN A 278 -34.82 -11.43 -2.06
N ASP A 279 -35.29 -11.09 -0.86
CA ASP A 279 -36.68 -11.31 -0.45
C ASP A 279 -37.67 -10.54 -1.35
N ASN A 280 -37.35 -9.30 -1.69
CA ASN A 280 -38.19 -8.48 -2.56
C ASN A 280 -38.18 -8.95 -4.02
N LEU A 281 -37.04 -9.40 -4.54
CA LEU A 281 -36.96 -9.97 -5.88
C LEU A 281 -37.72 -11.30 -5.96
N LEU A 282 -37.58 -12.18 -4.96
CA LEU A 282 -38.33 -13.42 -4.88
C LEU A 282 -39.83 -13.15 -4.82
N ALA A 283 -40.27 -12.24 -3.95
CA ALA A 283 -41.70 -11.91 -3.82
C ALA A 283 -42.31 -11.30 -5.08
N HIS A 284 -41.52 -10.65 -5.93
CA HIS A 284 -42.02 -9.97 -7.13
C HIS A 284 -41.91 -10.81 -8.41
N PHE A 285 -40.84 -11.62 -8.55
CA PHE A 285 -40.52 -12.32 -9.79
C PHE A 285 -40.64 -13.84 -9.70
N VAL A 286 -40.75 -14.42 -8.50
CA VAL A 286 -40.92 -15.86 -8.31
C VAL A 286 -42.33 -16.12 -7.76
N PRO A 287 -43.23 -16.74 -8.56
CA PRO A 287 -44.61 -17.00 -8.17
C PRO A 287 -44.76 -18.03 -7.05
#